data_AF-A0A9X3C867-F1
#
_entry.id   AF-A0A9X3C867-F1
#
_cell.length_a   1.000
_cell.length_b   1.000
_cell.length_c   1.000
_cell.angle_alpha   90.00
_cell.angle_beta   90.00
_cell.angle_gamma   90.00
#
_symmetry.space_group_name_H-M   'P 1'
#
loop_
_entity.id
_entity.type
_entity.pdbx_description
1 polymer ?
#
loop_
_entity_poly.entity_id
_entity_poly.type
_entity_poly.pdbx_seq_one_letter_code
_entity_poly.pdbx_strand_id
1 'polypeptide(L)'
;MKLEVLERDCYYHIYNRGINSTFIFKNDENKSFFLRKLSDHLSAKVSILAYCLMNNHFHLVIQVIEEEKQVTQAFSNFFNSYVKAFNKQTNRTGSLFEKHFKRIKLDNENYLKQLIVYVNLNPKHHFDLNFVDYRFSSYQAIISNLETKIEREEVLSLFGGIENFVFRHNQKNDILTEMYTFE
;
A
#
# COMPACT_ATOMS: atom_id res chain seq x y z
N MET A 1 7.70 -21.41 -8.47
CA MET A 1 6.62 -20.97 -7.57
C MET A 1 5.54 -20.34 -8.44
N LYS A 2 4.31 -20.87 -8.38
CA LYS A 2 3.17 -20.30 -9.12
C LYS A 2 2.76 -19.03 -8.38
N LEU A 3 2.78 -17.89 -9.08
CA LEU A 3 2.30 -16.63 -8.49
C LEU A 3 0.80 -16.76 -8.28
N GLU A 4 0.31 -16.30 -7.13
CA GLU A 4 -1.12 -16.21 -6.87
C GLU A 4 -1.77 -15.28 -7.90
N VAL A 5 -2.96 -15.65 -8.35
CA VAL A 5 -3.71 -14.92 -9.38
C VAL A 5 -4.48 -13.80 -8.69
N LEU A 6 -4.52 -12.61 -9.28
CA LEU A 6 -5.35 -11.51 -8.78
C LEU A 6 -6.78 -11.71 -9.31
N GLU A 7 -7.67 -12.16 -8.45
CA GLU A 7 -9.06 -12.43 -8.77
C GLU A 7 -9.91 -11.18 -8.58
N ARG A 8 -10.84 -10.96 -9.51
CA ARG A 8 -11.82 -9.87 -9.44
C ARG A 8 -12.67 -9.97 -8.17
N ASP A 9 -13.07 -8.80 -7.66
CA ASP A 9 -13.89 -8.61 -6.45
C ASP A 9 -13.25 -9.13 -5.15
N CYS A 10 -11.99 -9.57 -5.20
CA CYS A 10 -11.23 -10.03 -4.05
C CYS A 10 -10.29 -8.95 -3.52
N TYR A 11 -10.00 -9.03 -2.22
CA TYR A 11 -9.08 -8.12 -1.54
C TYR A 11 -7.69 -8.72 -1.43
N TYR A 12 -6.66 -7.88 -1.56
CA TYR A 12 -5.26 -8.31 -1.47
C TYR A 12 -4.41 -7.34 -0.67
N HIS A 13 -3.46 -7.90 0.08
CA HIS A 13 -2.26 -7.20 0.51
C HIS A 13 -1.23 -7.24 -0.61
N ILE A 14 -0.86 -6.09 -1.16
CA ILE A 14 0.20 -5.98 -2.18
C ILE A 14 1.39 -5.25 -1.58
N TYR A 15 2.57 -5.83 -1.73
CA TYR A 15 3.80 -5.20 -1.24
C TYR A 15 5.01 -5.62 -2.06
N ASN A 16 6.02 -4.76 -2.09
CA ASN A 16 7.31 -5.07 -2.67
C ASN A 16 8.38 -4.20 -1.99
N ARG A 17 9.63 -4.67 -2.07
CA ARG A 17 10.79 -4.02 -1.50
C ARG A 17 11.88 -3.81 -2.54
N GLY A 18 12.82 -2.94 -2.23
CA GLY A 18 14.02 -2.73 -3.00
C GLY A 18 14.90 -3.96 -2.99
N ILE A 19 15.52 -4.27 -4.12
CA ILE A 19 16.53 -5.33 -4.20
C ILE A 19 17.63 -5.07 -3.18
N ASN A 20 18.08 -6.12 -2.49
CA ASN A 20 19.08 -6.01 -1.42
C ASN A 20 18.71 -4.97 -0.35
N SER A 21 17.42 -4.81 -0.05
CA SER A 21 16.90 -3.83 0.91
C SER A 21 17.20 -2.37 0.55
N THR A 22 17.56 -2.08 -0.70
CA THR A 22 17.92 -0.73 -1.13
C THR A 22 16.73 0.22 -0.99
N PHE A 23 17.03 1.51 -0.82
CA PHE A 23 15.98 2.53 -0.79
C PHE A 23 15.34 2.64 -2.16
N ILE A 24 14.02 2.52 -2.17
CA ILE A 24 13.17 2.73 -3.34
C ILE A 24 12.61 4.16 -3.36
N PHE A 25 12.75 4.92 -2.26
CA PHE A 25 12.47 6.34 -2.18
C PHE A 25 13.64 7.05 -1.47
N LYS A 26 14.29 8.01 -2.15
CA LYS A 26 15.37 8.81 -1.55
C LYS A 26 14.88 10.07 -0.85
N ASN A 27 13.70 10.54 -1.22
CA ASN A 27 13.09 11.77 -0.71
C ASN A 27 11.56 11.72 -0.85
N ASP A 28 10.91 12.75 -0.33
CA ASP A 28 9.45 12.90 -0.36
C ASP A 28 8.90 13.08 -1.79
N GLU A 29 9.69 13.68 -2.70
CA GLU A 29 9.30 13.81 -4.11
C GLU A 29 9.16 12.44 -4.79
N ASN A 30 10.03 11.48 -4.45
CA ASN A 30 9.92 10.11 -4.92
C ASN A 30 8.63 9.45 -4.45
N LYS A 31 8.29 9.60 -3.16
CA LYS A 31 7.05 9.06 -2.59
C LYS A 31 5.81 9.68 -3.24
N SER A 32 5.78 11.01 -3.39
CA SER A 32 4.70 11.72 -4.09
C SER A 32 4.58 11.30 -5.57
N PHE A 33 5.72 11.14 -6.26
CA PHE A 33 5.74 10.67 -7.65
C PHE A 33 5.20 9.24 -7.78
N PHE A 34 5.53 8.36 -6.83
CA PHE A 34 5.02 7.00 -6.77
C PHE A 34 3.51 6.97 -6.58
N LEU A 35 2.95 7.75 -5.64
CA LEU A 35 1.50 7.85 -5.44
C LEU A 35 0.78 8.39 -6.69
N ARG A 36 1.37 9.38 -7.37
CA ARG A 36 0.84 9.86 -8.65
C ARG A 36 0.81 8.75 -9.70
N LYS A 37 1.91 8.00 -9.86
CA LYS A 37 1.98 6.90 -10.82
C LYS A 37 1.06 5.74 -10.46
N LEU A 38 0.89 5.47 -9.18
CA LEU A 38 -0.07 4.51 -8.68
C LEU A 38 -1.48 4.92 -9.12
N SER A 39 -1.87 6.17 -8.90
CA SER A 39 -3.15 6.69 -9.38
C SER A 39 -3.27 6.64 -10.91
N ASP A 40 -2.27 7.12 -11.65
CA ASP A 40 -2.28 7.18 -13.13
C ASP A 40 -2.55 5.81 -13.78
N HIS A 41 -2.07 4.74 -13.16
CA HIS A 41 -2.10 3.39 -13.73
C HIS A 41 -3.17 2.49 -13.13
N LEU A 42 -3.52 2.65 -11.85
CA LEU A 42 -4.33 1.69 -11.11
C LEU A 42 -5.76 2.15 -10.78
N SER A 43 -6.07 3.45 -10.83
CA SER A 43 -7.34 3.99 -10.31
C SER A 43 -8.62 3.43 -10.94
N ALA A 44 -8.53 2.87 -12.15
CA ALA A 44 -9.67 2.27 -12.85
C ALA A 44 -9.69 0.73 -12.78
N LYS A 45 -8.68 0.12 -12.12
CA LYS A 45 -8.36 -1.32 -12.19
C LYS A 45 -8.47 -1.97 -10.81
N VAL A 46 -8.21 -1.19 -9.77
CA VAL A 46 -8.29 -1.59 -8.36
C VAL A 46 -8.84 -0.43 -7.54
N SER A 47 -9.55 -0.76 -6.47
CA SER A 47 -9.87 0.16 -5.38
C SER A 47 -8.73 0.14 -4.38
N ILE A 48 -8.30 1.29 -3.89
CA ILE A 48 -7.24 1.36 -2.87
C ILE A 48 -7.88 1.71 -1.53
N LEU A 49 -7.74 0.81 -0.56
CA LEU A 49 -8.31 0.95 0.79
C LEU A 49 -7.30 1.53 1.76
N ALA A 50 -6.04 1.12 1.67
CA ALA A 50 -4.97 1.66 2.49
C ALA A 50 -3.61 1.56 1.80
N TYR A 51 -2.67 2.40 2.21
CA TYR A 51 -1.27 2.31 1.82
C TYR A 51 -0.33 2.84 2.90
N CYS A 52 0.92 2.41 2.83
CA CYS A 52 2.04 3.05 3.51
C CYS A 52 3.31 2.90 2.67
N LEU A 53 4.04 4.00 2.45
CA LEU A 53 5.31 4.00 1.75
C LEU A 53 6.44 4.16 2.75
N MET A 54 7.28 3.14 2.89
CA MET A 54 8.49 3.19 3.73
C MET A 54 9.67 3.66 2.87
N ASN A 55 10.93 3.51 3.29
CA ASN A 55 12.08 3.95 2.48
C ASN A 55 12.52 2.88 1.47
N ASN A 56 12.48 1.62 1.86
CA ASN A 56 12.90 0.48 1.06
C ASN A 56 11.75 -0.44 0.61
N HIS A 57 10.50 -0.19 1.04
CA HIS A 57 9.36 -0.99 0.64
C HIS A 57 8.06 -0.19 0.72
N PHE A 58 6.96 -0.77 0.27
CA PHE A 58 5.62 -0.20 0.38
C PHE A 58 4.59 -1.30 0.64
N HIS A 59 3.45 -0.91 1.20
CA HIS A 59 2.27 -1.76 1.37
C HIS A 59 1.04 -1.08 0.77
N LEU A 60 0.19 -1.86 0.12
CA LEU A 60 -1.12 -1.48 -0.38
C LEU A 60 -2.15 -2.52 0.07
N VAL A 61 -3.32 -2.06 0.47
CA VAL A 61 -4.53 -2.88 0.65
C VAL A 61 -5.48 -2.49 -0.46
N ILE A 62 -5.83 -3.44 -1.31
CA ILE A 62 -6.63 -3.18 -2.51
C ILE A 62 -7.81 -4.14 -2.62
N GLN A 63 -8.84 -3.72 -3.35
CA GLN A 63 -9.82 -4.60 -3.98
C GLN A 63 -9.59 -4.62 -5.48
N VAL A 64 -9.66 -5.79 -6.10
CA VAL A 64 -9.50 -5.92 -7.55
C VAL A 64 -10.83 -5.65 -8.25
N ILE A 65 -10.86 -4.71 -9.20
CA ILE A 65 -12.09 -4.34 -9.95
C ILE A 65 -12.12 -5.00 -11.34
N GLU A 66 -10.96 -5.09 -11.98
CA GLU A 66 -10.83 -5.58 -13.36
C GLU A 66 -10.24 -7.00 -13.42
N GLU A 67 -10.33 -7.62 -14.59
CA GLU A 67 -9.76 -8.95 -14.83
C GLU A 67 -8.23 -9.01 -14.59
N GLU A 68 -7.75 -10.16 -14.11
CA GLU A 68 -6.36 -10.40 -13.69
C GLU A 68 -5.31 -9.84 -14.65
N LYS A 69 -5.48 -10.08 -15.95
CA LYS A 69 -4.54 -9.64 -17.00
C LYS A 69 -4.42 -8.11 -17.05
N GLN A 70 -5.54 -7.39 -16.91
CA GLN A 70 -5.57 -5.93 -16.95
C GLN A 70 -4.86 -5.36 -15.72
N VAL A 71 -5.14 -5.92 -14.54
CA VAL A 71 -4.58 -5.47 -13.26
C VAL A 71 -3.07 -5.74 -13.21
N THR A 72 -2.65 -6.95 -13.58
CA THR A 72 -1.23 -7.33 -13.64
C THR A 72 -0.46 -6.45 -14.64
N GLN A 73 -1.05 -6.16 -15.81
CA GLN A 73 -0.45 -5.25 -16.79
C GLN A 73 -0.35 -3.83 -16.24
N ALA A 74 -1.36 -3.34 -15.53
CA ALA A 74 -1.36 -2.02 -14.92
C ALA A 74 -0.26 -1.89 -13.83
N PHE A 75 -0.11 -2.88 -12.96
CA PHE A 75 1.01 -2.94 -12.00
C PHE A 75 2.37 -2.95 -12.70
N SER A 76 2.51 -3.74 -13.77
CA SER A 76 3.75 -3.78 -14.56
C SER A 76 4.09 -2.42 -15.15
N ASN A 77 3.12 -1.75 -15.77
CA ASN A 77 3.28 -0.40 -16.33
C ASN A 77 3.64 0.62 -15.24
N PHE A 78 2.96 0.55 -14.10
CA PHE A 78 3.21 1.38 -12.92
C PHE A 78 4.66 1.25 -12.43
N PHE A 79 5.11 0.04 -12.10
CA PHE A 79 6.47 -0.18 -11.61
C PHE A 79 7.51 0.24 -12.65
N ASN A 80 7.32 -0.12 -13.92
CA ASN A 80 8.25 0.26 -14.98
C ASN A 80 8.37 1.78 -15.14
N SER A 81 7.25 2.51 -15.06
CA SER A 81 7.20 3.97 -15.11
C SER A 81 7.99 4.60 -13.96
N TYR A 82 7.75 4.11 -12.73
CA TYR A 82 8.45 4.58 -11.54
C TYR A 82 9.95 4.30 -11.58
N VAL A 83 10.35 3.04 -11.87
CA VAL A 83 11.76 2.63 -11.90
C VAL A 83 12.56 3.42 -12.94
N LYS A 84 11.99 3.66 -14.13
CA LYS A 84 12.65 4.49 -15.16
C LYS A 84 12.93 5.91 -14.66
N ALA A 85 11.96 6.54 -14.01
CA ALA A 85 12.12 7.87 -13.45
C ALA A 85 13.17 7.91 -12.32
N PHE A 86 13.08 6.98 -11.37
CA PHE A 86 14.03 6.84 -10.26
C PHE A 86 15.46 6.63 -10.78
N ASN A 87 15.64 5.68 -11.70
CA ASN A 87 16.94 5.37 -12.29
C ASN A 87 17.57 6.57 -12.99
N LYS A 88 16.78 7.31 -13.77
CA LYS A 88 17.23 8.54 -14.41
C LYS A 88 17.64 9.60 -13.39
N GLN A 89 16.83 9.83 -12.35
CA GLN A 89 17.12 10.81 -11.31
C GLN A 89 18.37 10.46 -10.50
N THR A 90 18.62 9.17 -10.26
CA THR A 90 19.72 8.71 -9.40
C THR A 90 20.94 8.21 -10.18
N ASN A 91 21.01 8.44 -11.50
CA ASN A 91 22.06 7.93 -12.38
C ASN A 91 22.35 6.42 -12.18
N ARG A 92 21.29 5.61 -12.11
CA ARG A 92 21.34 4.16 -11.87
C ARG A 92 20.75 3.39 -13.04
N THR A 93 21.12 2.13 -13.18
CA THR A 93 20.50 1.18 -14.13
C THR A 93 20.04 -0.09 -13.40
N GLY A 94 19.26 -0.92 -14.09
CA GLY A 94 18.77 -2.20 -13.57
C GLY A 94 17.51 -2.12 -12.70
N SER A 95 17.13 -3.26 -12.14
CA SER A 95 15.91 -3.43 -11.32
C SER A 95 15.98 -2.60 -10.03
N LEU A 96 14.85 -2.00 -9.63
CA LEU A 96 14.73 -1.36 -8.32
C LEU A 96 14.12 -2.30 -7.29
N PHE A 97 13.03 -2.95 -7.67
CA PHE A 97 12.24 -3.84 -6.84
C PHE A 97 12.65 -5.30 -7.00
N GLU A 98 12.31 -6.12 -6.02
CA GLU A 98 12.33 -7.58 -6.19
C GLU A 98 11.41 -8.00 -7.35
N LYS A 99 11.80 -9.07 -8.05
CA LYS A 99 11.29 -9.45 -9.38
C LYS A 99 9.76 -9.52 -9.46
N HIS A 100 9.12 -10.03 -8.41
CA HIS A 100 7.67 -10.11 -8.32
C HIS A 100 7.20 -9.39 -7.06
N PHE A 101 6.23 -8.50 -7.20
CA PHE A 101 5.51 -8.02 -6.02
C PHE A 101 4.82 -9.20 -5.35
N LYS A 102 4.85 -9.18 -4.02
CA LYS A 102 4.16 -10.17 -3.20
C LYS A 102 2.69 -9.77 -3.10
N ARG A 103 1.84 -10.78 -3.05
CA ARG A 103 0.39 -10.62 -2.93
C ARG A 103 -0.15 -11.70 -2.02
N ILE A 104 -1.09 -11.33 -1.16
CA ILE A 104 -1.76 -12.25 -0.23
C ILE A 104 -3.25 -11.95 -0.33
N LYS A 105 -4.04 -12.95 -0.75
CA LYS A 105 -5.50 -12.83 -0.78
C LYS A 105 -6.04 -12.74 0.65
N LEU A 106 -7.04 -11.89 0.85
CA LEU A 106 -7.69 -11.71 2.14
C LEU A 106 -9.05 -12.40 2.13
N ASP A 107 -9.21 -13.42 2.96
CA ASP A 107 -10.39 -14.31 2.91
C ASP A 107 -11.52 -13.88 3.86
N ASN A 108 -11.31 -12.85 4.68
CA ASN A 108 -12.35 -12.35 5.59
C ASN A 108 -12.18 -10.87 5.96
N GLU A 109 -13.30 -10.26 6.34
CA GLU A 109 -13.41 -8.84 6.66
C GLU A 109 -12.61 -8.44 7.92
N ASN A 110 -12.53 -9.32 8.93
CA ASN A 110 -11.75 -9.05 10.14
C ASN A 110 -10.25 -8.93 9.81
N TYR A 111 -9.75 -9.83 8.95
CA TYR A 111 -8.38 -9.79 8.44
C TYR A 111 -8.13 -8.51 7.62
N LEU A 112 -9.09 -8.09 6.79
CA LEU A 112 -9.02 -6.83 6.06
C LEU A 112 -8.90 -5.61 7.00
N LYS A 113 -9.76 -5.50 8.03
CA LYS A 113 -9.70 -4.40 9.01
C LYS A 113 -8.36 -4.37 9.75
N GLN A 114 -7.90 -5.53 10.20
CA GLN A 114 -6.62 -5.65 10.89
C GLN A 114 -5.44 -5.23 10.02
N LEU A 115 -5.44 -5.65 8.74
CA LEU A 115 -4.41 -5.26 7.79
C LEU A 115 -4.42 -3.75 7.51
N ILE A 116 -5.59 -3.13 7.35
CA ILE A 116 -5.70 -1.66 7.17
C ILE A 116 -5.05 -0.94 8.36
N VAL A 117 -5.35 -1.38 9.59
CA VAL A 117 -4.74 -0.82 10.80
C VAL A 117 -3.23 -1.04 10.80
N TYR A 118 -2.77 -2.26 10.52
CA TYR A 118 -1.34 -2.58 10.44
C TYR A 118 -0.61 -1.68 9.44
N VAL A 119 -1.13 -1.57 8.21
CA VAL A 119 -0.54 -0.74 7.14
C VAL A 119 -0.44 0.71 7.57
N ASN A 120 -1.47 1.28 8.21
CA ASN A 120 -1.42 2.65 8.72
C ASN A 120 -0.44 2.82 9.89
N LEU A 121 -0.20 1.78 10.70
CA LEU A 121 0.71 1.81 11.85
C LEU A 121 2.17 1.51 11.50
N ASN A 122 2.48 1.14 10.25
CA ASN A 122 3.86 0.86 9.80
C ASN A 122 4.89 1.95 10.18
N PRO A 123 4.60 3.25 10.07
CA PRO A 123 5.55 4.30 10.49
C PRO A 123 5.94 4.20 11.97
N LYS A 124 4.98 3.82 12.83
CA LYS A 124 5.22 3.59 14.25
C LYS A 124 6.05 2.32 14.47
N HIS A 125 5.71 1.24 13.79
CA HIS A 125 6.38 -0.05 13.98
C HIS A 125 7.85 -0.06 13.51
N HIS A 126 8.18 0.64 12.42
CA HIS A 126 9.50 0.54 11.79
C HIS A 126 10.37 1.78 11.95
N PHE A 127 9.77 2.95 12.19
CA PHE A 127 10.52 4.20 12.38
C PHE A 127 10.32 4.83 13.76
N ASP A 128 9.51 4.24 14.63
CA ASP A 128 9.07 4.85 15.90
C ASP A 128 8.50 6.26 15.71
N LEU A 129 7.87 6.50 14.55
CA LEU A 129 7.23 7.77 14.23
C LEU A 129 5.76 7.77 14.63
N ASN A 130 5.23 8.95 14.91
CA ASN A 130 3.79 9.11 15.06
C ASN A 130 3.10 8.83 13.72
N PHE A 131 2.33 7.75 13.64
CA PHE A 131 1.59 7.37 12.44
C PHE A 131 0.56 8.43 12.03
N VAL A 132 0.05 9.21 12.99
CA VAL A 132 -0.90 10.30 12.73
C VAL A 132 -0.28 11.39 11.88
N ASP A 133 1.02 11.66 12.03
CA ASP A 133 1.73 12.74 11.34
C ASP A 133 2.43 12.27 10.05
N TYR A 134 2.41 10.96 9.79
CA TYR A 134 3.12 10.37 8.65
C TYR A 134 2.37 10.56 7.34
N ARG A 135 2.86 11.50 6.52
CA ARG A 135 2.20 11.94 5.27
C ARG A 135 2.12 10.90 4.16
N PHE A 136 2.93 9.85 4.21
CA PHE A 136 2.98 8.81 3.16
C PHE A 136 2.30 7.51 3.58
N SER A 137 1.29 7.65 4.43
CA SER A 137 0.30 6.63 4.76
C SER A 137 -1.10 7.16 4.46
N SER A 138 -2.03 6.24 4.18
CA SER A 138 -3.44 6.57 3.97
C SER A 138 -4.19 7.07 5.20
N TYR A 139 -3.65 6.92 6.43
CA TYR A 139 -4.38 7.27 7.65
C TYR A 139 -4.98 8.68 7.62
N GLN A 140 -4.18 9.71 7.32
CA GLN A 140 -4.65 11.09 7.21
C GLN A 140 -5.67 11.28 6.07
N ALA A 141 -5.49 10.58 4.95
CA ALA A 141 -6.42 10.65 3.84
C ALA A 141 -7.79 10.06 4.22
N ILE A 142 -7.83 9.04 5.09
CA ILE A 142 -9.08 8.43 5.54
C ILE A 142 -9.81 9.32 6.54
N ILE A 143 -9.11 9.95 7.50
CA ILE A 143 -9.76 10.74 8.57
C ILE A 143 -10.06 12.21 8.20
N SER A 144 -9.54 12.70 7.08
CA SER A 144 -9.77 14.08 6.63
C SER A 144 -10.96 14.18 5.67
N ASN A 145 -11.45 15.41 5.45
CA ASN A 145 -12.53 15.70 4.50
C ASN A 145 -12.01 16.13 3.10
N LEU A 146 -10.71 16.02 2.85
CA LEU A 146 -10.12 16.41 1.56
C LEU A 146 -10.46 15.41 0.46
N GLU A 147 -10.36 15.79 -0.81
CA GLU A 147 -10.46 14.80 -1.89
C GLU A 147 -9.32 13.78 -1.77
N THR A 148 -9.63 12.50 -2.01
CA THR A 148 -8.66 11.41 -1.97
C THR A 148 -8.96 10.39 -3.06
N LYS A 149 -7.95 9.61 -3.45
CA LYS A 149 -8.08 8.44 -4.34
C LYS A 149 -8.19 7.12 -3.56
N ILE A 150 -8.38 7.22 -2.25
CA ILE A 150 -8.66 6.11 -1.35
C ILE A 150 -10.17 5.95 -1.23
N GLU A 151 -10.64 4.72 -1.17
CA GLU A 151 -12.06 4.41 -0.92
C GLU A 151 -12.42 4.69 0.55
N ARG A 152 -12.42 5.97 0.93
CA ARG A 152 -12.66 6.44 2.29
C ARG A 152 -13.97 5.91 2.84
N GLU A 153 -15.05 6.05 2.09
CA GLU A 153 -16.39 5.68 2.55
C GLU A 153 -16.49 4.18 2.81
N GLU A 154 -15.91 3.36 1.94
CA GLU A 154 -15.84 1.90 2.12
C GLU A 154 -15.05 1.56 3.38
N VAL A 155 -13.86 2.15 3.54
CA VAL A 155 -13.04 1.92 4.73
C VAL A 155 -13.77 2.36 5.99
N LEU A 156 -14.32 3.56 6.05
CA LEU A 156 -15.04 4.03 7.23
C LEU A 156 -16.27 3.15 7.54
N SER A 157 -16.98 2.68 6.51
CA SER A 157 -18.08 1.73 6.66
C SER A 157 -17.63 0.42 7.30
N LEU A 158 -16.48 -0.15 6.88
CA LEU A 158 -15.91 -1.36 7.50
C LEU A 158 -15.70 -1.18 9.01
N PHE A 159 -15.34 0.01 9.47
CA PHE A 159 -15.12 0.27 10.90
C PHE A 159 -16.38 0.76 11.62
N GLY A 160 -17.49 0.98 10.93
CA GLY A 160 -18.70 1.56 11.52
C GLY A 160 -18.54 3.05 11.86
N GLY A 161 -17.74 3.77 11.08
CA GLY A 161 -17.52 5.22 11.19
C GLY A 161 -16.11 5.64 11.60
N ILE A 162 -15.85 6.94 11.47
CA ILE A 162 -14.54 7.55 11.76
C ILE A 162 -14.10 7.37 13.22
N GLU A 163 -15.03 7.46 14.16
CA GLU A 163 -14.73 7.33 15.60
C GLU A 163 -14.15 5.95 15.91
N ASN A 164 -14.79 4.89 15.40
CA ASN A 164 -14.31 3.53 15.57
C ASN A 164 -13.01 3.27 14.81
N PHE A 165 -12.85 3.84 13.60
CA PHE A 165 -11.59 3.76 12.86
C PHE A 165 -10.44 4.33 13.69
N VAL A 166 -10.59 5.54 14.23
CA VAL A 166 -9.59 6.22 15.07
C VAL A 166 -9.36 5.42 16.37
N PHE A 167 -10.42 4.96 17.02
CA PHE A 167 -10.32 4.15 18.23
C PHE A 167 -9.48 2.88 18.01
N ARG A 168 -9.73 2.14 16.92
CA ARG A 168 -9.00 0.91 16.57
C ARG A 168 -7.52 1.14 16.30
N HIS A 169 -7.13 2.30 15.76
CA HIS A 169 -5.71 2.65 15.54
C HIS A 169 -4.99 3.05 16.83
N ASN A 170 -5.70 3.53 17.85
CA ASN A 170 -5.12 3.95 19.13
C ASN A 170 -5.04 2.82 20.17
N GLN A 171 -5.72 1.70 19.95
CA GLN A 171 -5.55 0.52 20.80
C GLN A 171 -4.15 -0.08 20.67
N LYS A 172 -3.64 -0.66 21.77
CA LYS A 172 -2.41 -1.48 21.72
C LYS A 172 -2.68 -2.70 20.83
N ASN A 173 -2.11 -2.70 19.63
CA ASN A 173 -2.20 -3.80 18.69
C ASN A 173 -1.00 -4.74 18.88
N ASP A 174 -0.95 -5.46 20.01
CA ASP A 174 0.14 -6.40 20.33
C ASP A 174 0.14 -7.65 19.42
N ILE A 175 -0.92 -7.85 18.62
CA ILE A 175 -1.19 -9.08 17.84
C ILE A 175 -0.83 -8.94 16.35
N LEU A 176 -0.63 -7.72 15.83
CA LEU A 176 -0.47 -7.49 14.39
C LEU A 176 0.95 -7.77 13.87
N THR A 177 1.94 -8.00 14.72
CA THR A 177 3.31 -8.17 14.26
C THR A 177 3.53 -9.54 13.62
N GLU A 178 3.23 -10.66 14.30
CA GLU A 178 3.62 -12.00 13.80
C GLU A 178 2.87 -12.46 12.54
N MET A 179 1.63 -12.04 12.35
CA MET A 179 0.81 -12.43 11.18
C MET A 179 1.06 -11.58 9.92
N TYR A 180 1.65 -10.38 10.06
CA TYR A 180 1.70 -9.38 8.98
C TYR A 180 3.12 -8.86 8.69
N THR A 181 4.12 -9.16 9.54
CA THR A 181 5.53 -8.92 9.22
C THR A 181 5.99 -9.91 8.17
N PHE A 182 5.79 -9.55 6.90
CA PHE A 182 6.34 -10.27 5.75
C PHE A 182 7.61 -9.60 5.16
N GLU A 183 8.28 -8.80 6.00
CA GLU A 183 9.53 -8.08 5.71
C GLU A 183 10.77 -8.96 5.92
#